data_AF-A0A7X0Y667-F1
#
_entry.id   AF-A0A7X0Y667-F1
#
_cell.length_a   1.000
_cell.length_b   1.000
_cell.length_c   1.000
_cell.angle_alpha   90.00
_cell.angle_beta   90.00
_cell.angle_gamma   90.00
#
_symmetry.space_group_name_H-M   'P 1'
#
loop_
_entity.id
_entity.type
_entity.pdbx_description
1 polymer ?
#
loop_
_entity_poly.entity_id
_entity_poly.type
_entity_poly.pdbx_seq_one_letter_code
_entity_poly.pdbx_strand_id
1 'polypeptide(L)'
;MANLSDAHGTIFIPSTLVANHPEELIKLIQAMEKELSTTEYCTELTQDYALLCNKIHYSTIPRDLKLDFYGTGRWSYYSNVRHFFESLFPERVKAYNLEWVQTLFQEDDAFIEFSFFDYEPGADFLYEAYLQIRPNIQNQTITTEIIQESYEDFPITASNLMTHHFYEQAYDAHNAHELLQNEAFMIELCVFIPRQNITATFLTDAWKEYVIYVYDGEAIFDQVLSDIVDYYHSIHPLALAEA
;
A
#
# COMPACT_ATOMS: atom_id res chain seq x y z
N MET A 1 -20.59 -6.51 5.49
CA MET A 1 -19.27 -6.95 4.98
C MET A 1 -18.24 -6.09 5.68
N ALA A 2 -17.07 -6.62 6.04
CA ALA A 2 -15.99 -5.77 6.52
C ALA A 2 -15.49 -4.96 5.33
N ASN A 3 -15.36 -3.64 5.47
CA ASN A 3 -14.62 -2.85 4.49
C ASN A 3 -13.18 -3.34 4.55
N LEU A 4 -12.62 -3.69 3.39
CA LEU A 4 -11.19 -3.94 3.24
C LEU A 4 -10.57 -2.64 2.78
N SER A 5 -9.36 -2.40 3.26
CA SER A 5 -8.57 -1.22 2.97
C SER A 5 -7.26 -1.68 2.35
N ASP A 6 -6.79 -1.00 1.31
CA ASP A 6 -5.54 -1.30 0.64
C ASP A 6 -4.54 -0.19 0.94
N ALA A 7 -3.41 -0.56 1.53
CA ALA A 7 -2.39 0.36 1.97
C ALA A 7 -1.02 0.03 1.39
N HIS A 8 -0.26 1.09 1.13
CA HIS A 8 1.15 0.99 0.81
C HIS A 8 1.91 2.10 1.55
N GLY A 9 3.13 1.81 1.95
CA GLY A 9 3.90 2.78 2.71
C GLY A 9 5.29 2.32 3.04
N THR A 10 5.91 3.06 3.96
CA THR A 10 7.26 2.82 4.44
C THR A 10 7.30 2.82 5.96
N ILE A 11 7.97 1.82 6.51
CA ILE A 11 8.40 1.75 7.90
C ILE A 11 9.81 2.32 7.98
N PHE A 12 10.00 3.33 8.83
CA PHE A 12 11.29 3.93 9.11
C PHE A 12 11.78 3.46 10.47
N ILE A 13 12.99 2.92 10.49
CA ILE A 13 13.67 2.48 11.70
C ILE A 13 14.90 3.38 11.89
N PRO A 14 14.97 4.16 12.98
CA PRO A 14 16.03 5.11 13.21
C PRO A 14 17.42 4.48 13.15
N SER A 15 18.37 5.22 12.58
CA SER A 15 19.77 4.81 12.48
C SER A 15 20.42 4.40 13.81
N THR A 16 19.94 4.97 14.92
CA THR A 16 20.38 4.62 16.28
C THR A 16 20.05 3.17 16.63
N LEU A 17 18.83 2.70 16.32
CA LEU A 17 18.43 1.30 16.52
C LEU A 17 19.21 0.37 15.61
N VAL A 18 19.40 0.74 14.35
CA VAL A 18 20.17 -0.05 13.37
C VAL A 18 21.62 -0.24 13.83
N ALA A 19 22.24 0.81 14.37
CA ALA A 19 23.63 0.79 14.80
C ALA A 19 23.85 0.08 16.14
N ASN A 20 22.94 0.29 17.10
CA ASN A 20 23.13 -0.19 18.48
C ASN A 20 22.57 -1.61 18.70
N HIS A 21 21.55 -2.00 17.95
CA HIS A 21 20.78 -3.23 18.17
C HIS A 21 20.51 -4.04 16.87
N PRO A 22 21.54 -4.33 16.04
CA PRO A 22 21.34 -4.98 14.75
C PRO A 22 20.77 -6.41 14.87
N GLU A 23 21.13 -7.16 15.92
CA GLU A 23 20.67 -8.53 16.14
C GLU A 23 19.19 -8.56 16.58
N GLU A 24 18.81 -7.68 17.49
CA GLU A 24 17.41 -7.52 17.92
C GLU A 24 16.53 -7.01 16.77
N LEU A 25 17.06 -6.10 15.95
CA LEU A 25 16.36 -5.59 14.77
C LEU A 25 16.09 -6.70 13.74
N ILE A 26 17.05 -7.59 13.50
CA ILE A 26 16.83 -8.74 12.61
C ILE A 26 15.73 -9.66 13.15
N LYS A 27 15.70 -9.89 14.47
CA LYS A 27 14.61 -10.66 15.10
C LYS A 27 13.25 -9.97 14.93
N LEU A 28 13.19 -8.63 15.01
CA LEU A 28 11.97 -7.87 14.73
C LEU A 28 11.48 -8.11 13.30
N ILE A 29 12.36 -7.94 12.30
CA ILE A 29 12.02 -8.15 10.89
C ILE A 29 11.57 -9.60 10.65
N GLN A 30 12.25 -10.57 11.26
CA GLN A 30 11.86 -11.97 11.18
C GLN A 30 10.46 -12.23 11.77
N ALA A 31 10.13 -11.57 12.89
CA ALA A 31 8.79 -11.64 13.47
C ALA A 31 7.74 -10.99 12.55
N MET A 32 8.10 -9.87 11.91
CA MET A 32 7.23 -9.19 10.95
C MET A 32 6.87 -10.11 9.78
N GLU A 33 7.85 -10.70 9.11
CA GLU A 33 7.60 -11.62 7.98
C GLU A 33 6.78 -12.85 8.38
N LYS A 34 6.96 -13.33 9.62
CA LYS A 34 6.29 -14.54 10.09
C LYS A 34 4.83 -14.31 10.47
N GLU A 35 4.54 -13.21 11.16
CA GLU A 35 3.24 -13.00 11.81
C GLU A 35 2.36 -11.99 11.06
N LEU A 36 2.98 -11.02 10.36
CA LEU A 36 2.25 -9.94 9.69
C LEU A 36 1.85 -10.27 8.26
N SER A 37 2.21 -11.43 7.70
CA SER A 37 1.69 -11.89 6.39
C SER A 37 0.46 -12.81 6.54
N THR A 38 -0.10 -12.89 7.75
CA THR A 38 -1.21 -13.80 8.04
C THR A 38 -2.53 -13.25 7.48
N THR A 39 -3.56 -14.08 7.43
CA THR A 39 -4.87 -13.62 6.93
C THR A 39 -5.56 -12.62 7.87
N GLU A 40 -5.13 -12.53 9.13
CA GLU A 40 -5.68 -11.59 10.12
C GLU A 40 -4.97 -10.23 10.07
N TYR A 41 -3.68 -10.23 9.78
CA TYR A 41 -2.83 -9.05 9.63
C TYR A 41 -2.08 -9.28 8.32
N CYS A 42 -2.49 -8.59 7.25
CA CYS A 42 -1.99 -8.81 5.90
C CYS A 42 -1.06 -7.65 5.55
N THR A 43 0.22 -7.78 5.82
CA THR A 43 1.27 -6.78 5.62
C THR A 43 2.52 -7.50 5.16
N GLU A 44 2.96 -7.16 3.96
CA GLU A 44 4.10 -7.80 3.30
C GLU A 44 5.17 -6.74 3.03
N LEU A 45 6.39 -7.03 3.48
CA LEU A 45 7.56 -6.22 3.15
C LEU A 45 7.96 -6.47 1.69
N THR A 46 8.27 -5.42 0.94
CA THR A 46 8.65 -5.56 -0.47
C THR A 46 10.10 -5.99 -0.65
N GLN A 47 10.95 -5.73 0.35
CA GLN A 47 12.36 -6.05 0.28
C GLN A 47 12.64 -7.50 0.67
N ASP A 48 13.60 -8.12 -0.02
CA ASP A 48 14.07 -9.46 0.31
C ASP A 48 14.74 -9.52 1.70
N TYR A 49 14.29 -10.47 2.53
CA TYR A 49 14.79 -10.70 3.88
C TYR A 49 16.31 -10.84 3.97
N ALA A 50 16.91 -11.64 3.09
CA ALA A 50 18.34 -11.92 3.12
C ALA A 50 19.15 -10.67 2.76
N LEU A 51 18.67 -9.88 1.80
CA LEU A 51 19.24 -8.57 1.48
C LEU A 51 19.12 -7.58 2.63
N LEU A 52 17.97 -7.54 3.32
CA LEU A 52 17.77 -6.70 4.52
C LEU A 52 18.74 -7.06 5.64
N CYS A 53 18.86 -8.35 5.96
CA CYS A 53 19.78 -8.84 7.00
C CYS A 53 21.23 -8.46 6.69
N ASN A 54 21.68 -8.67 5.45
CA ASN A 54 23.00 -8.26 5.01
C ASN A 54 23.21 -6.74 5.14
N LYS A 55 22.22 -5.95 4.76
CA LYS A 55 22.27 -4.48 4.87
C LYS A 55 22.44 -4.04 6.33
N ILE A 56 21.75 -4.68 7.27
CA ILE A 56 21.85 -4.38 8.70
C ILE A 56 23.22 -4.78 9.24
N HIS A 57 23.67 -6.01 8.97
CA HIS A 57 24.96 -6.52 9.47
C HIS A 57 26.18 -5.76 8.95
N TYR A 58 26.16 -5.34 7.68
CA TYR A 58 27.31 -4.75 7.02
C TYR A 58 27.20 -3.23 6.84
N SER A 59 26.20 -2.59 7.46
CA SER A 59 26.11 -1.13 7.43
C SER A 59 27.27 -0.52 8.20
N THR A 60 28.13 0.23 7.49
CA THR A 60 29.29 0.93 8.08
C THR A 60 28.98 2.39 8.42
N ILE A 61 27.82 2.90 8.01
CA ILE A 61 27.36 4.27 8.25
C ILE A 61 25.97 4.18 8.85
N PRO A 62 25.73 4.73 10.06
CA PRO A 62 24.39 4.81 10.62
C PRO A 62 23.47 5.56 9.65
N ARG A 63 22.44 4.88 9.19
CA ARG A 63 21.38 5.42 8.33
C ARG A 63 20.07 4.78 8.75
N ASP A 64 18.99 5.53 8.60
CA ASP A 64 17.66 4.99 8.85
C ASP A 64 17.42 3.84 7.88
N LEU A 65 16.89 2.75 8.42
CA LEU A 65 16.44 1.63 7.62
C LEU A 65 15.02 1.93 7.17
N LYS A 66 14.81 1.90 5.86
CA LYS A 66 13.51 2.04 5.22
C LYS A 66 13.07 0.66 4.76
N LEU A 67 11.86 0.27 5.16
CA LEU A 67 11.20 -0.96 4.75
C LEU A 67 9.88 -0.57 4.09
N ASP A 68 9.73 -0.86 2.80
CA ASP A 68 8.51 -0.54 2.08
C ASP A 68 7.57 -1.74 2.21
N PHE A 69 6.27 -1.48 2.25
CA PHE A 69 5.29 -2.53 2.45
C PHE A 69 4.02 -2.29 1.64
N TYR A 70 3.32 -3.39 1.39
CA TYR A 70 1.90 -3.40 1.04
C TYR A 70 1.13 -4.08 2.15
N GLY A 71 -0.11 -3.69 2.36
CA GLY A 71 -0.95 -4.39 3.31
C GLY A 71 -2.43 -4.14 3.11
N THR A 72 -3.22 -5.05 3.65
CA THR A 72 -4.67 -4.95 3.69
C THR A 72 -5.13 -4.83 5.14
N GLY A 73 -5.80 -3.73 5.46
CA GLY A 73 -6.45 -3.56 6.76
C GLY A 73 -7.86 -4.14 6.76
N ARG A 74 -8.23 -4.84 7.83
CA ARG A 74 -9.62 -5.18 8.08
C ARG A 74 -10.26 -3.95 8.73
N TRP A 75 -10.94 -3.16 7.89
CA TRP A 75 -11.56 -1.85 8.12
C TRP A 75 -10.63 -0.72 7.71
N SER A 76 -9.52 -0.52 8.42
CA SER A 76 -8.48 0.45 8.07
C SER A 76 -7.10 -0.10 8.38
N TYR A 77 -6.11 0.18 7.53
CA TYR A 77 -4.73 -0.21 7.79
C TYR A 77 -4.16 0.50 9.02
N TYR A 78 -4.69 1.68 9.33
CA TYR A 78 -4.44 2.36 10.60
C TYR A 78 -4.60 1.43 11.81
N SER A 79 -5.66 0.61 11.83
CA SER A 79 -5.92 -0.31 12.94
C SER A 79 -4.84 -1.39 13.05
N ASN A 80 -4.25 -1.80 11.92
CA ASN A 80 -3.13 -2.75 11.93
C ASN A 80 -1.96 -2.13 12.69
N VAL A 81 -1.54 -0.91 12.32
CA VAL A 81 -0.41 -0.22 12.99
C VAL A 81 -0.66 -0.02 14.49
N ARG A 82 -1.88 0.32 14.90
CA ARG A 82 -2.25 0.47 16.32
C ARG A 82 -2.16 -0.82 17.15
N HIS A 83 -2.13 -1.98 16.51
CA HIS A 83 -2.02 -3.28 17.16
C HIS A 83 -0.75 -4.03 16.73
N PHE A 84 0.22 -3.33 16.15
CA PHE A 84 1.40 -3.91 15.53
C PHE A 84 2.14 -4.91 16.44
N PHE A 85 2.50 -4.51 17.67
CA PHE A 85 3.22 -5.40 18.57
C PHE A 85 2.36 -6.54 19.11
N GLU A 86 1.07 -6.30 19.38
CA GLU A 86 0.14 -7.36 19.75
C GLU A 86 0.04 -8.43 18.65
N SER A 87 0.05 -7.99 17.39
CA SER A 87 0.01 -8.87 16.21
C SER A 87 1.30 -9.64 15.99
N LEU A 88 2.46 -9.10 16.39
CA LEU A 88 3.73 -9.85 16.38
C LEU A 88 3.80 -10.92 17.48
N PHE A 89 3.01 -10.76 18.55
CA PHE A 89 3.05 -11.63 19.74
C PHE A 89 1.64 -12.09 20.16
N PRO A 90 0.90 -12.81 19.29
CA PRO A 90 -0.47 -13.22 19.59
C PRO A 90 -0.56 -14.09 20.85
N GLU A 91 -1.54 -13.80 21.72
CA GLU A 91 -1.73 -14.45 23.03
C GLU A 91 -1.84 -15.99 23.00
N ARG A 92 -2.09 -16.58 21.83
CA ARG A 92 -2.26 -18.02 21.64
C ARG A 92 -0.94 -18.81 21.71
N VAL A 93 0.20 -18.14 21.67
CA VAL A 93 1.52 -18.77 21.73
C VAL A 93 2.08 -18.65 23.16
N LYS A 94 2.70 -19.72 23.66
CA LYS A 94 3.34 -19.76 25.00
C LYS A 94 4.21 -18.52 25.24
N ALA A 95 4.30 -18.09 26.50
CA ALA A 95 5.09 -16.95 26.99
C ALA A 95 6.30 -16.64 26.10
N TYR A 96 6.19 -15.55 25.33
CA TYR A 96 7.27 -15.06 24.48
C TYR A 96 8.43 -14.57 25.34
N ASN A 97 9.66 -14.82 24.88
CA ASN A 97 10.81 -14.11 25.43
C ASN A 97 10.81 -12.69 24.83
N LEU A 98 10.37 -11.70 25.61
CA LEU A 98 10.32 -10.29 25.24
C LEU A 98 11.60 -9.50 25.59
N GLU A 99 12.61 -10.15 26.18
CA GLU A 99 13.85 -9.49 26.64
C GLU A 99 14.55 -8.78 25.47
N TRP A 100 14.60 -9.40 24.30
CA TRP A 100 15.21 -8.79 23.12
C TRP A 100 14.44 -7.56 22.60
N VAL A 101 13.11 -7.54 22.77
CA VAL A 101 12.28 -6.37 22.42
C VAL A 101 12.57 -5.23 23.38
N GLN A 102 12.69 -5.54 24.69
CA GLN A 102 13.07 -4.56 25.70
C GLN A 102 14.46 -3.97 25.41
N THR A 103 15.42 -4.80 25.00
CA THR A 103 16.76 -4.35 24.59
C THR A 103 16.68 -3.43 23.37
N LEU A 104 15.89 -3.78 22.35
CA LEU A 104 15.75 -2.96 21.14
C LEU A 104 15.15 -1.58 21.44
N PHE A 105 14.19 -1.52 22.37
CA PHE A 105 13.45 -0.31 22.71
C PHE A 105 13.81 0.24 24.10
N GLN A 106 15.07 0.09 24.53
CA GLN A 106 15.51 0.49 25.87
C GLN A 106 15.73 2.00 26.05
N GLU A 107 16.02 2.71 24.95
CA GLU A 107 16.28 4.16 24.96
C GLU A 107 14.95 4.92 24.83
N ASP A 108 14.86 6.10 25.45
CA ASP A 108 13.63 6.89 25.46
C ASP A 108 13.18 7.35 24.05
N ASP A 109 14.12 7.47 23.11
CA ASP A 109 13.91 7.83 21.71
C ASP A 109 13.87 6.61 20.77
N ALA A 110 13.79 5.39 21.31
CA ALA A 110 13.59 4.19 20.51
C ALA A 110 12.13 4.05 20.07
N PHE A 111 11.88 4.32 18.79
CA PHE A 111 10.58 4.11 18.15
C PHE A 111 10.77 3.69 16.69
N ILE A 112 9.70 3.20 16.08
CA ILE A 112 9.60 2.98 14.64
C ILE A 112 8.49 3.87 14.09
N GLU A 113 8.66 4.34 12.85
CA GLU A 113 7.70 5.21 12.20
C GLU A 113 7.02 4.47 11.05
N PHE A 114 5.72 4.67 10.89
CA PHE A 114 4.93 4.24 9.74
C PHE A 114 4.48 5.49 9.01
N SER A 115 4.68 5.53 7.69
CA SER A 115 4.10 6.53 6.80
C SER A 115 3.47 5.79 5.63
N PHE A 116 2.17 5.96 5.43
CA PHE A 116 1.44 5.20 4.42
C PHE A 116 0.24 5.94 3.88
N PHE A 117 -0.16 5.56 2.67
CA PHE A 117 -1.46 5.87 2.12
C PHE A 117 -2.35 4.64 2.26
N ASP A 118 -3.60 4.87 2.62
CA ASP A 118 -4.62 3.84 2.72
C ASP A 118 -5.87 4.27 1.97
N TYR A 119 -6.43 3.33 1.22
CA TYR A 119 -7.61 3.52 0.42
C TYR A 119 -8.69 2.53 0.85
N GLU A 120 -9.85 3.06 1.27
CA GLU A 120 -11.00 2.30 1.75
C GLU A 120 -12.17 2.42 0.77
N PRO A 121 -12.26 1.57 -0.26
CA PRO A 121 -13.31 1.67 -1.28
C PRO A 121 -14.73 1.54 -0.71
N GLY A 122 -14.90 0.78 0.38
CA GLY A 122 -16.21 0.61 1.02
C GLY A 122 -16.67 1.80 1.87
N ALA A 123 -15.79 2.78 2.10
CA ALA A 123 -16.07 3.96 2.92
C ALA A 123 -15.78 5.28 2.20
N ASP A 124 -15.34 5.23 0.94
CA ASP A 124 -14.92 6.39 0.14
C ASP A 124 -13.89 7.25 0.88
N PHE A 125 -12.87 6.61 1.47
CA PHE A 125 -11.71 7.30 2.06
C PHE A 125 -10.42 7.01 1.31
N LEU A 126 -9.64 8.07 1.10
CA LEU A 126 -8.22 8.02 0.76
C LEU A 126 -7.52 8.94 1.74
N TYR A 127 -6.51 8.45 2.46
CA TYR A 127 -5.80 9.26 3.43
C TYR A 127 -4.33 8.90 3.51
N GLU A 128 -3.51 9.88 3.86
CA GLU A 128 -2.15 9.67 4.35
C GLU A 128 -2.19 9.56 5.87
N ALA A 129 -1.46 8.61 6.42
CA ALA A 129 -1.28 8.48 7.85
C ALA A 129 0.19 8.32 8.20
N TYR A 130 0.54 8.92 9.33
CA TYR A 130 1.84 8.83 9.95
C TYR A 130 1.69 8.45 11.41
N LEU A 131 2.43 7.44 11.87
CA LEU A 131 2.44 7.00 13.27
C LEU A 131 3.87 6.72 13.72
N GLN A 132 4.25 7.23 14.90
CA GLN A 132 5.41 6.77 15.65
C GLN A 132 4.94 5.83 16.74
N ILE A 133 5.48 4.60 16.75
CA ILE A 133 5.08 3.58 17.70
C ILE A 133 6.28 2.97 18.42
N ARG A 134 6.05 2.48 19.64
CA ARG A 134 6.99 1.68 20.41
C ARG A 134 6.25 0.64 21.25
N PRO A 135 6.91 -0.41 21.75
CA PRO A 135 6.25 -1.41 22.57
C PRO A 135 6.07 -0.90 24.00
N ASN A 136 4.88 -1.07 24.56
CA ASN A 136 4.62 -0.95 25.98
C ASN A 136 4.49 -2.35 26.60
N ILE A 137 5.48 -2.72 27.43
CA ILE A 137 5.59 -4.05 28.01
C ILE A 137 5.29 -3.98 29.52
N GLN A 138 4.20 -4.63 29.93
CA GLN A 138 3.77 -4.69 31.34
C GLN A 138 3.31 -6.11 31.69
N ASN A 139 3.76 -6.64 32.83
CA ASN A 139 3.34 -7.96 33.32
C ASN A 139 3.47 -9.11 32.29
N GLN A 140 4.52 -9.08 31.45
CA GLN A 140 4.76 -10.02 30.34
C GLN A 140 3.75 -9.93 29.18
N THR A 141 2.89 -8.91 29.18
CA THR A 141 2.07 -8.53 28.04
C THR A 141 2.76 -7.41 27.28
N ILE A 142 2.67 -7.43 25.95
CA ILE A 142 3.16 -6.38 25.07
C ILE A 142 1.97 -5.74 24.35
N THR A 143 1.99 -4.41 24.26
CA THR A 143 1.00 -3.59 23.57
C THR A 143 1.70 -2.53 22.74
N THR A 144 1.01 -1.96 21.77
CA THR A 144 1.54 -0.85 20.98
C THR A 144 1.22 0.49 21.65
N GLU A 145 2.26 1.27 21.95
CA GLU A 145 2.11 2.67 22.37
C GLU A 145 2.29 3.59 21.16
N ILE A 146 1.34 4.52 20.97
CA ILE A 146 1.43 5.57 19.98
C ILE A 146 2.07 6.80 20.61
N ILE A 147 3.24 7.20 20.10
CA ILE A 147 3.97 8.39 20.57
C ILE A 147 3.46 9.63 19.85
N GLN A 148 3.29 9.52 18.53
CA GLN A 148 2.81 10.57 17.67
C GLN A 148 1.95 9.96 16.57
N GLU A 149 0.89 10.67 16.19
CA GLU A 149 0.07 10.31 15.05
C GLU A 149 -0.43 11.56 14.31
N SER A 150 -0.54 11.46 13.00
CA SER A 150 -1.22 12.45 12.16
C SER A 150 -1.90 11.75 10.98
N TYR A 151 -2.98 12.34 10.51
CA TYR A 151 -3.72 11.87 9.34
C TYR A 151 -4.15 13.07 8.49
N GLU A 152 -4.16 12.89 7.17
CA GLU A 152 -4.65 13.86 6.20
C GLU A 152 -5.54 13.17 5.17
N ASP A 153 -6.77 13.64 5.05
CA ASP A 153 -7.74 13.12 4.08
C ASP A 153 -7.48 13.73 2.70
N PHE A 154 -7.49 12.88 1.67
CA PHE A 154 -7.33 13.29 0.28
C PHE A 154 -8.65 13.07 -0.47
N PRO A 155 -9.04 14.01 -1.37
CA PRO A 155 -10.14 13.78 -2.29
C PRO A 155 -9.87 12.54 -3.16
N ILE A 156 -10.86 11.67 -3.30
CA ILE A 156 -10.81 10.52 -4.22
C ILE A 156 -10.99 11.02 -5.64
N THR A 157 -9.86 11.33 -6.27
CA THR A 157 -9.76 11.81 -7.65
C THR A 157 -8.83 10.85 -8.40
N ALA A 158 -9.01 10.70 -9.70
CA ALA A 158 -8.13 9.88 -10.53
C ALA A 158 -6.67 10.31 -10.38
N SER A 159 -6.42 11.62 -10.30
CA SER A 159 -5.08 12.17 -10.12
C SER A 159 -4.45 11.75 -8.80
N ASN A 160 -5.18 11.86 -7.68
CA ASN A 160 -4.65 11.47 -6.37
C ASN A 160 -4.44 9.96 -6.30
N LEU A 161 -5.39 9.16 -6.79
CA LEU A 161 -5.26 7.70 -6.81
C LEU A 161 -4.05 7.25 -7.64
N MET A 162 -3.79 7.84 -8.82
CA MET A 162 -2.58 7.54 -9.60
C MET A 162 -1.29 8.00 -8.90
N THR A 163 -1.32 9.18 -8.29
CA THR A 163 -0.16 9.73 -7.55
C THR A 163 0.25 8.82 -6.40
N HIS A 164 -0.73 8.17 -5.79
CA HIS A 164 -0.56 7.22 -4.70
C HIS A 164 -0.75 5.77 -5.17
N HIS A 165 -0.43 5.46 -6.43
CA HIS A 165 -0.35 4.08 -6.94
C HIS A 165 -1.60 3.18 -6.79
N PHE A 166 -2.78 3.75 -6.52
CA PHE A 166 -4.09 3.09 -6.52
C PHE A 166 -4.69 3.09 -7.94
N TYR A 167 -3.95 2.52 -8.89
CA TYR A 167 -4.29 2.64 -10.31
C TYR A 167 -5.59 1.94 -10.69
N GLU A 168 -5.90 0.79 -10.07
CA GLU A 168 -7.17 0.08 -10.30
C GLU A 168 -8.38 0.96 -10.04
N GLN A 169 -8.32 1.80 -9.01
CA GLN A 169 -9.42 2.69 -8.66
C GLN A 169 -9.34 4.03 -9.37
N ALA A 170 -8.15 4.44 -9.81
CA ALA A 170 -8.00 5.60 -10.69
C ALA A 170 -8.65 5.36 -12.06
N TYR A 171 -8.47 4.16 -12.62
CA TYR A 171 -9.07 3.71 -13.88
C TYR A 171 -10.41 3.03 -13.64
N ASP A 172 -11.35 3.78 -13.07
CA ASP A 172 -12.70 3.32 -12.77
C ASP A 172 -13.78 4.16 -13.46
N ALA A 173 -14.95 3.57 -13.69
CA ALA A 173 -16.09 4.22 -14.33
C ALA A 173 -16.53 5.51 -13.62
N HIS A 174 -16.39 5.60 -12.29
CA HIS A 174 -16.73 6.80 -11.51
C HIS A 174 -15.74 7.96 -11.76
N ASN A 175 -14.52 7.64 -12.20
CA ASN A 175 -13.45 8.60 -12.48
C ASN A 175 -13.36 9.00 -13.97
N ALA A 176 -14.24 8.49 -14.83
CA ALA A 176 -14.22 8.73 -16.28
C ALA A 176 -14.19 10.23 -16.66
N HIS A 177 -14.88 11.10 -15.91
CA HIS A 177 -14.88 12.54 -16.16
C HIS A 177 -13.51 13.20 -15.91
N GLU A 178 -12.77 12.71 -14.91
CA GLU A 178 -11.44 13.23 -14.59
C GLU A 178 -10.37 12.67 -15.51
N LEU A 179 -10.51 11.42 -15.95
CA LEU A 179 -9.61 10.81 -16.93
C LEU A 179 -9.58 11.57 -18.27
N LEU A 180 -10.69 12.21 -18.67
CA LEU A 180 -10.70 13.11 -19.82
C LEU A 180 -9.79 14.34 -19.67
N GLN A 181 -9.48 14.73 -18.43
CA GLN A 181 -8.58 15.83 -18.11
C GLN A 181 -7.14 15.36 -17.91
N ASN A 182 -6.89 14.04 -17.82
CA ASN A 182 -5.56 13.48 -17.73
C ASN A 182 -4.89 13.52 -19.11
N GLU A 183 -3.93 14.42 -19.30
CA GLU A 183 -3.26 14.62 -20.59
C GLU A 183 -2.51 13.37 -21.07
N ALA A 184 -1.80 12.67 -20.18
CA ALA A 184 -1.03 11.48 -20.54
C ALA A 184 -1.95 10.36 -21.03
N PHE A 185 -3.01 10.04 -20.26
CA PHE A 185 -4.02 9.05 -20.65
C PHE A 185 -4.68 9.40 -21.99
N MET A 186 -5.08 10.66 -22.15
CA MET A 186 -5.75 11.10 -23.38
C MET A 186 -4.83 11.13 -24.60
N ILE A 187 -3.55 11.46 -24.44
CA ILE A 187 -2.56 11.42 -25.53
C ILE A 187 -2.44 9.99 -26.07
N GLU A 188 -2.25 9.02 -25.18
CA GLU A 188 -2.10 7.61 -25.56
C GLU A 188 -3.38 7.05 -26.20
N LEU A 189 -4.55 7.33 -25.61
CA LEU A 189 -5.82 6.86 -26.17
C LEU A 189 -6.13 7.50 -27.54
N CYS A 190 -5.73 8.76 -27.75
CA CYS A 190 -5.92 9.47 -29.02
C CYS A 190 -5.06 8.93 -30.17
N VAL A 191 -4.05 8.09 -29.90
CA VAL A 191 -3.30 7.37 -30.94
C VAL A 191 -4.21 6.41 -31.71
N PHE A 192 -5.19 5.80 -31.01
CA PHE A 192 -6.04 4.75 -31.54
C PHE A 192 -7.47 5.24 -31.83
N ILE A 193 -7.99 6.17 -31.01
CA ILE A 193 -9.37 6.64 -31.08
C ILE A 193 -9.40 8.14 -31.39
N PRO A 194 -10.19 8.62 -32.36
CA PRO A 194 -10.35 10.05 -32.60
C PRO A 194 -10.88 10.78 -31.35
N ARG A 195 -10.22 11.87 -30.94
CA ARG A 195 -10.54 12.59 -29.68
C ARG A 195 -12.02 12.93 -29.53
N GLN A 196 -12.72 13.32 -30.60
CA GLN A 196 -14.14 13.65 -30.55
C GLN A 196 -15.06 12.48 -30.15
N ASN A 197 -14.58 11.24 -30.28
CA ASN A 197 -15.32 10.03 -29.91
C ASN A 197 -15.07 9.62 -28.45
N ILE A 198 -14.05 10.17 -27.80
CA ILE A 198 -13.70 9.88 -26.41
C ILE A 198 -14.47 10.84 -25.50
N THR A 199 -15.64 10.40 -25.04
CA THR A 199 -16.48 11.14 -24.09
C THR A 199 -16.55 10.41 -22.75
N ALA A 200 -17.00 11.08 -21.70
CA ALA A 200 -17.14 10.44 -20.39
C ALA A 200 -18.13 9.27 -20.45
N THR A 201 -19.23 9.43 -21.20
CA THR A 201 -20.20 8.36 -21.44
C THR A 201 -19.56 7.18 -22.17
N PHE A 202 -18.84 7.44 -23.27
CA PHE A 202 -18.11 6.39 -24.00
C PHE A 202 -17.16 5.62 -23.09
N LEU A 203 -16.37 6.35 -22.30
CA LEU A 203 -15.45 5.78 -21.33
C LEU A 203 -16.20 4.91 -20.31
N THR A 204 -17.21 5.46 -19.62
CA THR A 204 -18.02 4.73 -18.65
C THR A 204 -18.64 3.46 -19.24
N ASP A 205 -19.09 3.48 -20.50
CA ASP A 205 -19.66 2.31 -21.16
C ASP A 205 -18.58 1.27 -21.52
N ALA A 206 -17.41 1.72 -21.99
CA ALA A 206 -16.25 0.85 -22.23
C ALA A 206 -15.84 0.08 -20.96
N TRP A 207 -15.79 0.79 -19.83
CA TRP A 207 -15.48 0.21 -18.52
C TRP A 207 -16.47 -0.88 -18.07
N LYS A 208 -17.76 -0.69 -18.33
CA LYS A 208 -18.79 -1.67 -17.95
C LYS A 208 -18.76 -2.94 -18.80
N GLU A 209 -18.43 -2.79 -20.08
CA GLU A 209 -18.58 -3.86 -21.06
C GLU A 209 -17.28 -4.65 -21.30
N TYR A 210 -16.12 -4.00 -21.23
CA TYR A 210 -14.84 -4.59 -21.67
C TYR A 210 -13.72 -4.57 -20.62
N VAL A 211 -13.73 -3.66 -19.65
CA VAL A 211 -12.72 -3.65 -18.58
C VAL A 211 -13.14 -4.66 -17.51
N ILE A 212 -12.81 -5.94 -17.75
CA ILE A 212 -13.11 -7.03 -16.82
C ILE A 212 -12.07 -6.96 -15.70
N TYR A 213 -12.49 -6.60 -14.48
CA TYR A 213 -11.66 -6.58 -13.27
C TYR A 213 -10.80 -7.83 -13.16
N VAL A 214 -9.50 -7.72 -13.49
CA VAL A 214 -8.36 -8.15 -12.67
C VAL A 214 -7.06 -7.50 -13.24
N TYR A 215 -6.13 -7.08 -12.37
CA TYR A 215 -4.66 -7.33 -12.39
C TYR A 215 -3.76 -6.11 -12.14
N ASP A 216 -3.44 -5.89 -10.87
CA ASP A 216 -2.10 -5.82 -10.23
C ASP A 216 -0.98 -5.06 -10.99
N GLY A 217 -0.80 -3.79 -10.65
CA GLY A 217 0.42 -3.01 -10.93
C GLY A 217 0.37 -2.02 -12.10
N GLU A 218 1.54 -1.47 -12.48
CA GLU A 218 1.67 -0.43 -13.52
C GLU A 218 1.21 -0.88 -14.93
N ALA A 219 1.16 -2.19 -15.19
CA ALA A 219 0.69 -2.76 -16.44
C ALA A 219 -0.81 -2.51 -16.70
N ILE A 220 -1.55 -2.08 -15.68
CA ILE A 220 -2.97 -1.76 -15.80
C ILE A 220 -3.24 -0.67 -16.83
N PHE A 221 -2.32 0.28 -17.00
CA PHE A 221 -2.50 1.36 -17.95
C PHE A 221 -2.63 0.84 -19.39
N ASP A 222 -1.69 -0.01 -19.81
CA ASP A 222 -1.67 -0.58 -21.16
C ASP A 222 -2.88 -1.48 -21.40
N GLN A 223 -3.29 -2.26 -20.40
CA GLN A 223 -4.45 -3.13 -20.50
C GLN A 223 -5.75 -2.32 -20.61
N VAL A 224 -5.95 -1.33 -19.74
CA VAL A 224 -7.12 -0.43 -19.78
C VAL A 224 -7.20 0.28 -21.13
N LEU A 225 -6.08 0.76 -21.66
CA LEU A 225 -6.04 1.34 -23.00
C LEU A 225 -6.47 0.32 -24.07
N SER A 226 -5.92 -0.89 -24.04
CA SER A 226 -6.28 -1.97 -24.97
C SER A 226 -7.77 -2.29 -24.93
N ASP A 227 -8.34 -2.46 -23.74
CA ASP A 227 -9.75 -2.82 -23.55
C ASP A 227 -10.70 -1.73 -24.07
N ILE A 228 -10.36 -0.45 -23.83
CA ILE A 228 -11.15 0.69 -24.34
C ILE A 228 -11.06 0.77 -25.87
N VAL A 229 -9.90 0.47 -26.46
CA VAL A 229 -9.72 0.43 -27.91
C VAL A 229 -10.50 -0.73 -28.53
N ASP A 230 -10.48 -1.90 -27.92
CA ASP A 230 -11.28 -3.05 -28.36
C ASP A 230 -12.78 -2.76 -28.30
N TYR A 231 -13.24 -2.10 -27.23
CA TYR A 231 -14.62 -1.61 -27.14
C TYR A 231 -14.95 -0.61 -28.25
N TYR A 232 -14.08 0.36 -28.51
CA TYR A 232 -14.29 1.33 -29.59
C TYR A 232 -14.48 0.63 -30.95
N HIS A 233 -13.64 -0.35 -31.25
CA HIS A 233 -13.72 -1.12 -32.51
C HIS A 233 -14.94 -2.04 -32.58
N SER A 234 -15.45 -2.52 -31.45
CA SER A 234 -16.66 -3.36 -31.44
C SER A 234 -17.92 -2.55 -31.79
N ILE A 235 -18.01 -1.29 -31.35
CA ILE A 235 -19.15 -0.40 -31.64
C ILE A 235 -18.95 0.47 -32.88
N HIS A 236 -17.71 0.61 -33.36
CA HIS A 236 -17.34 1.21 -34.65
C HIS A 236 -16.59 0.18 -35.51
N PRO A 237 -17.26 -0.90 -35.95
CA PRO A 237 -16.61 -1.87 -36.81
C PRO A 237 -16.06 -1.14 -38.03
N LEU A 238 -14.74 -1.27 -38.24
CA LEU A 238 -14.11 -0.82 -39.47
C LEU A 238 -14.94 -1.42 -40.59
N ALA A 239 -15.54 -0.57 -41.42
CA ALA A 239 -16.16 -1.02 -42.64
C ALA A 239 -15.09 -1.84 -43.36
N LEU A 240 -15.24 -3.17 -43.35
CA LEU A 240 -14.41 -4.07 -44.13
C LEU A 240 -14.47 -3.48 -45.53
N ALA A 241 -13.34 -2.92 -45.98
CA ALA A 241 -13.19 -2.46 -47.33
C ALA A 241 -13.48 -3.68 -48.20
N GLU A 242 -14.68 -3.72 -48.78
CA GLU A 242 -15.06 -4.70 -49.79
C GLU A 242 -14.01 -4.61 -50.89
N ALA A 243 -13.15 -5.63 -50.95
CA ALA A 243 -12.22 -5.89 -52.03
C ALA A 243 -12.79 -7.00 -52.91
#